data_AF-A0A7K1YST4-F1
#
_entry.id   AF-A0A7K1YST4-F1
#
_cell.length_a   1.000
_cell.length_b   1.000
_cell.length_c   1.000
_cell.angle_alpha   90.00
_cell.angle_beta   90.00
_cell.angle_gamma   90.00
#
_symmetry.space_group_name_H-M   'P 1'
#
loop_
_entity.id
_entity.type
_entity.pdbx_description
1 polymer ?
#
loop_
_entity_poly.entity_id
_entity_poly.type
_entity_poly.pdbx_seq_one_letter_code
_entity_poly.pdbx_strand_id
1 'polypeptide(L)'
;MSKPRQRVPLPSVPHPAPDPASELLRALGPERGRSAVRRFEAAAKAFRAERFKEALPLLTRLVRDTPDVADIRELHGLVLYRLGRFKAAMGELEYFRELSGSTEQHPVLADCHRALGRWADVEALWKELGAASPSAELVTEGRLVLAGAKADRGELPTAIRVLEQGWKLPSRPRDHHLRRAYALADLYERAGRSPRARELFRWVESHDPRLADVSQRVRALS
;
A
#
# COMPACT_ATOMS: atom_id res chain seq x y z
N MET A 1 -6.31 17.27 -16.52
CA MET A 1 -6.06 16.05 -15.71
C MET A 1 -6.57 14.85 -16.49
N SER A 2 -5.78 13.78 -16.60
CA SER A 2 -6.23 12.54 -17.23
C SER A 2 -7.41 11.96 -16.47
N LYS A 3 -8.42 11.42 -17.17
CA LYS A 3 -9.55 10.72 -16.55
C LYS A 3 -9.02 9.46 -15.83
N PRO A 4 -9.62 9.07 -14.68
CA PRO A 4 -9.25 7.83 -14.02
C PRO A 4 -9.58 6.62 -14.91
N ARG A 5 -8.89 5.51 -14.67
CA ARG A 5 -9.23 4.22 -15.26
C ARG A 5 -10.69 3.88 -14.93
N GLN A 6 -11.44 3.42 -15.92
CA GLN A 6 -12.76 2.83 -15.68
C GLN A 6 -12.59 1.50 -14.95
N ARG A 7 -13.13 1.40 -13.73
CA ARG A 7 -13.13 0.19 -12.91
C ARG A 7 -14.53 -0.35 -12.78
N VAL A 8 -14.66 -1.68 -12.76
CA VAL A 8 -15.89 -2.33 -12.34
C VAL A 8 -16.11 -2.01 -10.85
N PRO A 9 -17.30 -1.59 -10.43
CA PRO A 9 -17.61 -1.36 -9.02
C PRO A 9 -17.36 -2.62 -8.18
N LEU A 10 -16.75 -2.45 -7.00
CA LEU A 10 -16.59 -3.55 -6.06
C LEU A 10 -17.93 -3.96 -5.44
N PRO A 11 -18.10 -5.24 -5.08
CA PRO A 11 -19.22 -5.68 -4.25
C PRO A 11 -19.17 -5.00 -2.87
N SER A 12 -20.30 -4.97 -2.16
CA SER A 12 -20.36 -4.45 -0.79
C SER A 12 -19.60 -5.32 0.22
N VAL A 13 -19.43 -6.61 -0.09
CA VAL A 13 -18.67 -7.58 0.71
C VAL A 13 -17.63 -8.22 -0.22
N PRO A 14 -16.34 -8.25 0.17
CA PRO A 14 -15.32 -8.95 -0.59
C PRO A 14 -15.67 -10.43 -0.81
N HIS A 15 -15.19 -10.99 -1.91
CA HIS A 15 -15.35 -12.42 -2.16
C HIS A 15 -14.59 -13.23 -1.11
N PRO A 16 -15.13 -14.38 -0.66
CA PRO A 16 -14.40 -15.26 0.24
C PRO A 16 -13.06 -15.66 -0.40
N ALA A 17 -11.95 -15.44 0.30
CA ALA A 17 -10.63 -15.89 -0.11
C ALA A 17 -10.50 -17.38 0.23
N PRO A 18 -10.51 -18.30 -0.76
CA PRO A 18 -10.30 -19.71 -0.50
C PRO A 18 -8.83 -19.95 -0.09
N ASP A 19 -8.56 -21.10 0.54
CA ASP A 19 -7.17 -21.50 0.77
C ASP A 19 -6.40 -21.59 -0.56
N PRO A 20 -5.27 -20.86 -0.73
CA PRO A 20 -4.52 -20.83 -1.99
C PRO A 20 -4.04 -22.22 -2.43
N ALA A 21 -3.76 -23.11 -1.48
CA ALA A 21 -3.35 -24.47 -1.81
C ALA A 21 -4.49 -25.26 -2.48
N SER A 22 -5.71 -25.14 -1.93
CA SER A 22 -6.92 -25.71 -2.50
C SER A 22 -7.23 -25.14 -3.89
N GLU A 23 -7.04 -23.83 -4.10
CA GLU A 23 -7.20 -23.21 -5.42
C GLU A 23 -6.21 -23.74 -6.46
N LEU A 24 -4.93 -23.82 -6.09
CA LEU A 24 -3.87 -24.33 -6.95
C LEU A 24 -4.08 -25.80 -7.33
N LEU A 25 -4.53 -26.63 -6.39
CA LEU A 25 -4.86 -28.03 -6.65
C LEU A 25 -6.04 -28.18 -7.60
N ARG A 26 -7.08 -27.36 -7.43
CA ARG A 26 -8.24 -27.33 -8.33
C ARG A 26 -7.86 -26.86 -9.73
N ALA A 27 -7.03 -25.83 -9.86
CA ALA A 27 -6.67 -25.25 -11.15
C ALA A 27 -5.71 -26.13 -11.97
N LEU A 28 -4.78 -26.84 -11.31
CA LEU A 28 -3.67 -27.54 -11.98
C LEU A 28 -3.73 -29.07 -11.84
N GLY A 29 -4.68 -29.60 -11.06
CA GLY A 29 -4.74 -31.01 -10.69
C GLY A 29 -3.70 -31.38 -9.60
N PRO A 30 -3.71 -32.63 -9.11
CA PRO A 30 -2.99 -33.02 -7.90
C PRO A 30 -1.46 -32.88 -8.01
N GLU A 31 -0.85 -33.38 -9.08
CA GLU A 31 0.62 -33.37 -9.22
C GLU A 31 1.17 -31.95 -9.44
N ARG A 32 0.66 -31.25 -10.46
CA ARG A 32 1.11 -29.90 -10.80
C ARG A 32 0.70 -28.89 -9.73
N GLY A 33 -0.50 -29.06 -9.15
CA GLY A 33 -0.98 -28.24 -8.04
C GLY A 33 -0.08 -28.33 -6.82
N ARG A 34 0.30 -29.53 -6.34
CA ARG A 34 1.26 -29.68 -5.23
C ARG A 34 2.59 -28.99 -5.52
N SER A 35 3.09 -29.05 -6.76
CA SER A 35 4.30 -28.32 -7.13
C SER A 35 4.10 -26.80 -7.14
N ALA A 36 2.92 -26.31 -7.50
CA ALA A 36 2.58 -24.89 -7.46
C ALA A 36 2.46 -24.38 -6.02
N VAL A 37 1.85 -25.15 -5.11
CA VAL A 37 1.76 -24.83 -3.68
C VAL A 37 3.15 -24.62 -3.09
N ARG A 38 4.06 -25.59 -3.25
CA ARG A 38 5.45 -25.45 -2.77
C ARG A 38 6.15 -24.22 -3.34
N ARG A 39 5.84 -23.86 -4.59
CA ARG A 39 6.41 -22.69 -5.26
C ARG A 39 5.87 -21.38 -4.66
N PHE A 40 4.57 -21.34 -4.38
CA PHE A 40 3.90 -20.21 -3.75
C PHE A 40 4.41 -19.99 -2.32
N GLU A 41 4.53 -21.06 -1.52
CA GLU A 41 5.11 -21.01 -0.18
C GLU A 41 6.56 -20.52 -0.19
N ALA A 42 7.38 -20.99 -1.13
CA ALA A 42 8.76 -20.53 -1.31
C ALA A 42 8.81 -19.03 -1.66
N ALA A 43 7.92 -18.56 -2.52
CA ALA A 43 7.80 -17.15 -2.85
C ALA A 43 7.37 -16.31 -1.64
N ALA A 44 6.38 -16.77 -0.87
CA ALA A 44 5.92 -16.11 0.35
C ALA A 44 7.01 -16.05 1.43
N LYS A 45 7.82 -17.12 1.57
CA LYS A 45 9.00 -17.13 2.45
C LYS A 45 10.06 -16.14 1.98
N ALA A 46 10.32 -16.06 0.67
CA ALA A 46 11.26 -15.09 0.10
C ALA A 46 10.78 -13.65 0.30
N PHE A 47 9.49 -13.37 0.10
CA PHE A 47 8.89 -12.06 0.33
C PHE A 47 9.04 -11.59 1.78
N ARG A 48 8.71 -12.46 2.76
CA ARG A 48 8.86 -12.16 4.19
C ARG A 48 10.32 -11.92 4.60
N ALA A 49 11.27 -12.52 3.91
CA ALA A 49 12.70 -12.31 4.09
C ALA A 49 13.26 -11.15 3.25
N GLU A 50 12.39 -10.34 2.62
CA GLU A 50 12.73 -9.24 1.72
C GLU A 50 13.59 -9.61 0.49
N ARG A 51 13.60 -10.89 0.12
CA ARG A 51 14.31 -11.43 -1.05
C ARG A 51 13.43 -11.38 -2.30
N PHE A 52 12.96 -10.19 -2.64
CA PHE A 52 11.95 -9.97 -3.69
C PHE A 52 12.40 -10.46 -5.08
N LYS A 53 13.70 -10.33 -5.41
CA LYS A 53 14.27 -10.82 -6.67
C LYS A 53 14.16 -12.34 -6.81
N GLU A 54 14.20 -13.08 -5.71
CA GLU A 54 14.03 -14.54 -5.70
C GLU A 54 12.56 -14.94 -5.80
N ALA A 55 11.66 -14.20 -5.14
CA ALA A 55 10.22 -14.45 -5.19
C ALA A 55 9.64 -14.23 -6.59
N LEU A 56 10.13 -13.21 -7.31
CA LEU A 56 9.55 -12.78 -8.59
C LEU A 56 9.41 -13.90 -9.64
N PRO A 57 10.47 -14.63 -10.05
CA PRO A 57 10.34 -15.66 -11.10
C PRO A 57 9.43 -16.83 -10.70
N LEU A 58 9.30 -17.10 -9.39
CA LEU A 58 8.36 -18.10 -8.88
C LEU A 58 6.91 -17.65 -9.13
N LEU A 59 6.61 -16.40 -8.79
CA LEU A 59 5.27 -15.80 -8.93
C LEU A 59 4.89 -15.54 -10.39
N THR A 60 5.83 -15.06 -11.22
CA THR A 60 5.58 -14.84 -12.65
C THR A 60 5.13 -16.13 -13.33
N ARG A 61 5.73 -17.28 -12.97
CA ARG A 61 5.30 -18.58 -13.48
C ARG A 61 3.92 -18.97 -12.96
N LEU A 62 3.65 -18.76 -11.68
CA LEU A 62 2.37 -19.09 -11.08
C LEU A 62 1.23 -18.26 -11.69
N VAL A 63 1.40 -16.95 -11.83
CA VAL A 63 0.39 -16.08 -12.48
C VAL A 63 0.07 -16.54 -13.90
N ARG A 64 1.07 -16.97 -14.67
CA ARG A 64 0.84 -17.49 -16.03
C ARG A 64 0.02 -18.79 -16.01
N ASP A 65 0.34 -19.69 -15.09
CA ASP A 65 -0.26 -21.02 -15.02
C ASP A 65 -1.65 -20.99 -14.30
N THR A 66 -1.89 -20.01 -13.43
CA THR A 66 -3.12 -19.84 -12.64
C THR A 66 -3.52 -18.35 -12.54
N PRO A 67 -4.01 -17.74 -13.64
CA PRO A 67 -4.23 -16.30 -13.72
C PRO A 67 -5.37 -15.78 -12.83
N ASP A 68 -6.26 -16.64 -12.36
CA ASP A 68 -7.48 -16.25 -11.62
C ASP A 68 -7.38 -16.51 -10.10
N VAL A 69 -6.20 -16.86 -9.59
CA VAL A 69 -5.97 -17.05 -8.15
C VAL A 69 -5.53 -15.73 -7.53
N ALA A 70 -6.41 -15.14 -6.70
CA ALA A 70 -6.24 -13.79 -6.18
C ALA A 70 -4.96 -13.62 -5.33
N ASP A 71 -4.67 -14.55 -4.42
CA ASP A 71 -3.48 -14.49 -3.55
C ASP A 71 -2.15 -14.48 -4.32
N ILE A 72 -2.11 -15.15 -5.48
CA ILE A 72 -0.93 -15.17 -6.34
C ILE A 72 -0.78 -13.81 -7.04
N ARG A 73 -1.88 -13.21 -7.50
CA ARG A 73 -1.90 -11.85 -8.06
C ARG A 73 -1.47 -10.83 -7.02
N GLU A 74 -1.99 -10.93 -5.81
CA GLU A 74 -1.61 -10.07 -4.69
C GLU A 74 -0.12 -10.13 -4.43
N LEU A 75 0.42 -11.32 -4.13
CA LEU A 75 1.83 -11.46 -3.77
C LEU A 75 2.75 -11.07 -4.93
N HIS A 76 2.38 -11.37 -6.18
CA HIS A 76 3.12 -10.92 -7.36
C HIS A 76 3.13 -9.40 -7.48
N GLY A 77 1.98 -8.75 -7.32
CA GLY A 77 1.84 -7.29 -7.32
C GLY A 77 2.67 -6.62 -6.23
N LEU A 78 2.65 -7.17 -5.01
CA LEU A 78 3.45 -6.68 -3.88
C LEU A 78 4.95 -6.84 -4.12
N VAL A 79 5.40 -7.98 -4.65
CA VAL A 79 6.81 -8.18 -5.03
C VAL A 79 7.24 -7.18 -6.11
N LEU A 80 6.42 -6.97 -7.13
CA LEU A 80 6.70 -6.00 -8.19
C LEU A 80 6.77 -4.57 -7.64
N TYR A 81 5.88 -4.21 -6.72
CA TYR A 81 5.87 -2.92 -6.04
C TYR A 81 7.16 -2.70 -5.24
N ARG A 82 7.57 -3.69 -4.42
CA ARG A 82 8.82 -3.63 -3.65
C ARG A 82 10.07 -3.55 -4.53
N LEU A 83 9.99 -4.00 -5.79
CA LEU A 83 11.04 -3.88 -6.80
C LEU A 83 10.95 -2.58 -7.63
N GLY A 84 10.03 -1.66 -7.31
CA GLY A 84 9.84 -0.40 -8.03
C GLY A 84 9.23 -0.56 -9.43
N ARG A 85 8.66 -1.74 -9.75
CA ARG A 85 8.07 -2.04 -11.06
C ARG A 85 6.60 -1.61 -11.10
N PHE A 86 6.34 -0.33 -10.83
CA PHE A 86 4.99 0.21 -10.55
C PHE A 86 3.95 -0.08 -11.62
N LYS A 87 4.31 0.01 -12.92
CA LYS A 87 3.37 -0.29 -14.02
C LYS A 87 2.93 -1.76 -14.03
N ALA A 88 3.84 -2.68 -13.75
CA ALA A 88 3.53 -4.10 -13.66
C ALA A 88 2.75 -4.42 -12.38
N ALA A 89 3.19 -3.86 -11.24
CA ALA A 89 2.51 -4.00 -9.95
C ALA A 89 1.06 -3.53 -10.01
N MET A 90 0.82 -2.34 -10.59
CA MET A 90 -0.54 -1.81 -10.84
C MET A 90 -1.40 -2.82 -11.61
N GLY A 91 -0.86 -3.46 -12.66
CA GLY A 91 -1.62 -4.46 -13.41
C GLY A 91 -2.09 -5.63 -12.54
N GLU A 92 -1.18 -6.23 -11.78
CA GLU A 92 -1.49 -7.36 -10.90
C GLU A 92 -2.45 -6.97 -9.77
N LEU A 93 -2.29 -5.78 -9.19
CA LEU A 93 -3.13 -5.30 -8.09
C LEU A 93 -4.54 -4.88 -8.56
N GLU A 94 -4.71 -4.40 -9.79
CA GLU A 94 -6.06 -4.21 -10.36
C GLU A 94 -6.75 -5.57 -10.59
N TYR A 95 -6.01 -6.59 -11.06
CA TYR A 95 -6.56 -7.95 -11.16
C TYR A 95 -6.92 -8.53 -9.80
N PHE A 96 -6.05 -8.39 -8.79
CA PHE A 96 -6.38 -8.79 -7.42
C PHE A 96 -7.66 -8.12 -6.92
N ARG A 97 -7.76 -6.79 -7.09
CA ARG A 97 -8.97 -6.02 -6.73
C ARG A 97 -10.23 -6.58 -7.40
N GLU A 98 -10.17 -6.88 -8.69
CA GLU A 98 -11.30 -7.44 -9.45
C GLU A 98 -11.67 -8.86 -8.99
N LEU A 99 -10.69 -9.74 -8.76
CA LEU A 99 -10.91 -11.13 -8.36
C LEU A 99 -11.42 -11.27 -6.92
N SER A 100 -10.83 -10.50 -5.99
CA SER A 100 -11.13 -10.58 -4.57
C SER A 100 -12.31 -9.71 -4.15
N GLY A 101 -12.65 -8.69 -4.95
CA GLY A 101 -13.59 -7.66 -4.52
C GLY A 101 -13.08 -6.81 -3.33
N SER A 102 -11.80 -6.94 -2.95
CA SER A 102 -11.22 -6.38 -1.72
C SER A 102 -10.60 -5.01 -1.93
N THR A 103 -10.53 -4.23 -0.84
CA THR A 103 -9.80 -2.95 -0.78
C THR A 103 -8.46 -3.01 -0.06
N GLU A 104 -8.04 -4.19 0.40
CA GLU A 104 -6.85 -4.39 1.23
C GLU A 104 -5.55 -3.88 0.60
N GLN A 105 -5.44 -3.93 -0.73
CA GLN A 105 -4.27 -3.44 -1.45
C GLN A 105 -4.46 -2.07 -2.12
N HIS A 106 -5.54 -1.35 -1.82
CA HIS A 106 -5.78 -0.01 -2.37
C HIS A 106 -4.66 0.98 -2.08
N PRO A 107 -4.04 1.04 -0.88
CA PRO A 107 -2.92 1.94 -0.64
C PRO A 107 -1.74 1.66 -1.57
N VAL A 108 -1.35 0.39 -1.75
CA VAL A 108 -0.23 0.01 -2.62
C VAL A 108 -0.56 0.26 -4.09
N LEU A 109 -1.79 -0.08 -4.51
CA LEU A 109 -2.28 0.18 -5.86
C LEU A 109 -2.32 1.69 -6.15
N ALA A 110 -2.82 2.49 -5.22
CA ALA A 110 -2.85 3.95 -5.32
C ALA A 110 -1.42 4.52 -5.38
N ASP A 111 -0.47 3.97 -4.62
CA ASP A 111 0.92 4.43 -4.67
C ASP A 111 1.58 4.10 -6.02
N CYS A 112 1.25 2.95 -6.62
CA CYS A 112 1.65 2.65 -8.00
C CYS A 112 1.12 3.70 -8.99
N HIS A 113 -0.15 4.12 -8.85
CA HIS A 113 -0.72 5.19 -9.67
C HIS A 113 -0.04 6.54 -9.41
N ARG A 114 0.27 6.85 -8.14
CA ARG A 114 1.02 8.04 -7.73
C ARG A 114 2.40 8.09 -8.41
N ALA A 115 3.16 6.99 -8.33
CA ALA A 115 4.47 6.86 -8.97
C ALA A 115 4.44 7.01 -10.50
N LEU A 116 3.29 6.75 -11.12
CA LEU A 116 3.06 6.91 -12.56
C LEU A 116 2.39 8.25 -12.92
N GLY A 117 2.21 9.16 -11.96
CA GLY A 117 1.57 10.47 -12.17
C GLY A 117 0.07 10.41 -12.46
N ARG A 118 -0.59 9.30 -12.14
CA ARG A 118 -2.03 9.06 -12.39
C ARG A 118 -2.88 9.54 -11.24
N TRP A 119 -2.86 10.86 -11.01
CA TRP A 119 -3.50 11.48 -9.83
C TRP A 119 -5.00 11.23 -9.71
N ALA A 120 -5.72 11.17 -10.84
CA ALA A 120 -7.16 10.90 -10.84
C ALA A 120 -7.47 9.48 -10.33
N ASP A 121 -6.60 8.51 -10.61
CA ASP A 121 -6.74 7.14 -10.10
C ASP A 121 -6.46 7.06 -8.60
N VAL A 122 -5.49 7.83 -8.09
CA VAL A 122 -5.26 7.94 -6.63
C VAL A 122 -6.51 8.45 -5.93
N GLU A 123 -7.14 9.50 -6.46
CA GLU A 123 -8.37 10.05 -5.89
C GLU A 123 -9.57 9.10 -6.02
N ALA A 124 -9.66 8.34 -7.11
CA ALA A 124 -10.71 7.34 -7.30
C ALA A 124 -10.58 6.18 -6.29
N LEU A 125 -9.38 5.64 -6.12
CA LEU A 125 -9.10 4.55 -5.16
C LEU A 125 -9.29 5.02 -3.72
N TRP A 126 -8.95 6.26 -3.39
CA TRP A 126 -9.25 6.82 -2.06
C TRP A 126 -10.75 6.85 -1.76
N LYS A 127 -11.58 7.26 -2.75
CA LYS A 127 -13.04 7.27 -2.59
C LYS A 127 -13.60 5.87 -2.42
N GLU A 128 -13.13 4.92 -3.22
CA GLU A 128 -13.56 3.52 -3.14
C GLU A 128 -13.15 2.88 -1.80
N LEU A 129 -11.92 3.13 -1.33
CA LEU A 129 -11.47 2.69 -0.02
C LEU A 129 -12.38 3.24 1.09
N GLY A 130 -12.72 4.53 1.04
CA GLY A 130 -13.62 5.14 2.03
C GLY A 130 -15.02 4.56 2.03
N ALA A 131 -15.53 4.10 0.88
CA ALA A 131 -16.85 3.48 0.77
C ALA A 131 -16.89 2.06 1.37
N ALA A 132 -15.76 1.34 1.37
CA ALA A 132 -15.65 -0.01 1.90
C ALA A 132 -15.59 -0.10 3.44
N SER A 133 -15.62 1.05 4.14
CA SER A 133 -15.53 1.13 5.62
C SER A 133 -14.39 0.28 6.23
N PRO A 134 -13.12 0.49 5.82
CA PRO A 134 -12.02 -0.39 6.21
C PRO A 134 -11.48 -0.07 7.60
N SER A 135 -10.49 -0.84 8.05
CA SER A 135 -9.80 -0.60 9.32
C SER A 135 -9.12 0.78 9.35
N ALA A 136 -8.98 1.35 10.55
CA ALA A 136 -8.33 2.66 10.73
C ALA A 136 -6.87 2.67 10.22
N GLU A 137 -6.19 1.53 10.31
CA GLU A 137 -4.84 1.37 9.75
C GLU A 137 -4.86 1.49 8.23
N LEU A 138 -5.73 0.76 7.55
CA LEU A 138 -5.81 0.80 6.09
C LEU A 138 -6.25 2.17 5.56
N VAL A 139 -7.21 2.81 6.24
CA VAL A 139 -7.60 4.21 5.96
C VAL A 139 -6.40 5.15 6.11
N THR A 140 -5.55 4.93 7.11
CA THR A 140 -4.36 5.76 7.31
C THR A 140 -3.38 5.58 6.16
N GLU A 141 -3.07 4.35 5.74
CA GLU A 141 -2.16 4.11 4.60
C GLU A 141 -2.67 4.77 3.31
N GLY A 142 -3.95 4.59 2.97
CA GLY A 142 -4.53 5.24 1.78
C GLY A 142 -4.47 6.77 1.85
N ARG A 143 -4.60 7.33 3.06
CA ARG A 143 -4.52 8.77 3.30
C ARG A 143 -3.11 9.31 3.13
N LEU A 144 -2.09 8.56 3.56
CA LEU A 144 -0.69 8.92 3.34
C LEU A 144 -0.39 9.03 1.85
N VAL A 145 -0.86 8.05 1.06
CA VAL A 145 -0.69 8.04 -0.40
C VAL A 145 -1.40 9.23 -1.04
N LEU A 146 -2.64 9.53 -0.65
CA LEU A 146 -3.36 10.71 -1.15
C LEU A 146 -2.63 12.01 -0.81
N ALA A 147 -2.18 12.18 0.43
CA ALA A 147 -1.43 13.37 0.83
C ALA A 147 -0.11 13.49 0.06
N GLY A 148 0.61 12.38 -0.13
CA GLY A 148 1.80 12.31 -0.97
C GLY A 148 1.52 12.77 -2.39
N ALA A 149 0.44 12.27 -3.01
CA ALA A 149 0.05 12.66 -4.37
C ALA A 149 -0.26 14.16 -4.50
N LYS A 150 -0.84 14.78 -3.46
CA LYS A 150 -1.05 16.23 -3.41
C LYS A 150 0.30 16.97 -3.26
N ALA A 151 1.17 16.48 -2.40
CA ALA A 151 2.48 17.08 -2.17
C ALA A 151 3.40 17.00 -3.40
N ASP A 152 3.36 15.91 -4.16
CA ASP A 152 4.11 15.71 -5.41
C ASP A 152 3.71 16.73 -6.50
N ARG A 153 2.50 17.28 -6.40
CA ARG A 153 1.97 18.35 -7.26
C ARG A 153 2.26 19.76 -6.74
N GLY A 154 3.03 19.89 -5.67
CA GLY A 154 3.30 21.16 -4.99
C GLY A 154 2.13 21.67 -4.13
N GLU A 155 1.05 20.91 -3.96
CA GLU A 155 -0.14 21.31 -3.21
C GLU A 155 0.02 21.05 -1.70
N LEU A 156 1.13 21.52 -1.11
CA LEU A 156 1.49 21.27 0.30
C LEU A 156 0.37 21.64 1.30
N PRO A 157 -0.33 22.79 1.18
CA PRO A 157 -1.43 23.11 2.08
C PRO A 157 -2.59 22.10 2.01
N THR A 158 -2.85 21.52 0.83
CA THR A 158 -3.88 20.49 0.66
C THR A 158 -3.42 19.15 1.22
N ALA A 159 -2.16 18.77 0.99
CA ALA A 159 -1.57 17.56 1.57
C ALA A 159 -1.62 17.58 3.12
N ILE A 160 -1.27 18.71 3.73
CA ILE A 160 -1.37 18.94 5.18
C ILE A 160 -2.81 18.75 5.66
N ARG A 161 -3.79 19.41 5.01
CA ARG A 161 -5.22 19.28 5.39
C ARG A 161 -5.72 17.84 5.33
N VAL A 162 -5.29 17.07 4.32
CA VAL A 162 -5.62 15.64 4.21
C VAL A 162 -5.11 14.88 5.44
N LEU A 163 -3.86 15.10 5.87
CA LEU A 163 -3.29 14.45 7.04
C LEU A 163 -3.79 15.02 8.37
N GLU A 164 -4.27 16.25 8.45
CA GLU A 164 -4.87 16.84 9.66
C GLU A 164 -6.31 16.36 9.91
N GLN A 165 -7.04 15.91 8.89
CA GLN A 165 -8.47 15.58 9.01
C GLN A 165 -8.74 14.52 10.10
N GLY A 166 -9.38 14.90 11.21
CA GLY A 166 -9.61 13.98 12.33
C GLY A 166 -8.34 13.46 12.99
N TRP A 167 -7.20 14.16 12.85
CA TRP A 167 -5.96 13.83 13.53
C TRP A 167 -5.96 14.35 14.96
N LYS A 168 -5.58 13.48 15.90
CA LYS A 168 -5.23 13.83 17.27
C LYS A 168 -4.10 12.91 17.69
N LEU A 169 -3.14 13.41 18.48
CA LEU A 169 -2.06 12.58 19.00
C LEU A 169 -2.61 11.62 20.05
N PRO A 170 -2.56 10.29 19.83
CA PRO A 170 -3.01 9.33 20.82
C PRO A 170 -1.96 9.17 21.93
N SER A 171 -2.39 8.95 23.18
CA SER A 171 -1.46 8.69 24.29
C SER A 171 -0.73 7.34 24.18
N ARG A 172 -1.32 6.38 23.45
CA ARG A 172 -0.73 5.07 23.15
C ARG A 172 -0.79 4.86 21.64
N PRO A 173 0.19 5.38 20.89
CA PRO A 173 0.17 5.25 19.44
C PRO A 173 0.35 3.80 19.00
N ARG A 174 -0.11 3.56 17.77
CA ARG A 174 0.13 2.35 16.98
C ARG A 174 0.95 2.77 15.78
N ASP A 175 1.54 1.83 15.06
CA ASP A 175 2.49 2.13 13.98
C ASP A 175 1.92 3.07 12.91
N HIS A 176 0.67 2.91 12.50
CA HIS A 176 0.03 3.82 11.53
C HIS A 176 -0.14 5.26 12.06
N HIS A 177 -0.32 5.43 13.38
CA HIS A 177 -0.32 6.77 13.99
C HIS A 177 1.06 7.42 13.90
N LEU A 178 2.13 6.64 14.15
CA LEU A 178 3.50 7.13 14.03
C LEU A 178 3.83 7.50 12.57
N ARG A 179 3.46 6.64 11.60
CA ARG A 179 3.62 6.92 10.16
C ARG A 179 2.90 8.21 9.74
N ARG A 180 1.67 8.43 10.22
CA ARG A 180 0.92 9.66 9.94
C ARG A 180 1.52 10.90 10.57
N ALA A 181 1.97 10.81 11.82
CA ALA A 181 2.65 11.90 12.51
C ALA A 181 3.94 12.29 11.78
N TYR A 182 4.76 11.31 11.39
CA TYR A 182 5.98 11.53 10.63
C TYR A 182 5.71 12.20 9.28
N ALA A 183 4.74 11.69 8.51
CA ALA A 183 4.41 12.27 7.20
C ALA A 183 3.85 13.70 7.33
N LEU A 184 3.06 13.98 8.37
CA LEU A 184 2.57 15.33 8.64
C LEU A 184 3.70 16.27 9.07
N ALA A 185 4.68 15.79 9.85
CA ALA A 185 5.86 16.55 10.22
C ALA A 185 6.72 16.92 9.00
N ASP A 186 6.98 15.98 8.09
CA ASP A 186 7.69 16.23 6.82
C ASP A 186 6.96 17.29 5.97
N LEU A 187 5.64 17.20 5.85
CA LEU A 187 4.86 18.20 5.13
C LEU A 187 4.89 19.58 5.80
N TYR A 188 4.87 19.64 7.12
CA TYR A 188 5.05 20.91 7.84
C TYR A 188 6.43 21.51 7.59
N GLU A 189 7.48 20.70 7.63
CA GLU A 189 8.86 21.15 7.35
C GLU A 189 8.95 21.73 5.94
N ARG A 190 8.48 21.00 4.93
CA ARG A 190 8.45 21.43 3.53
C ARG A 190 7.63 22.70 3.30
N ALA A 191 6.61 22.93 4.12
CA ALA A 191 5.79 24.14 4.08
C ALA A 191 6.37 25.31 4.93
N GLY A 192 7.58 25.18 5.47
CA GLY A 192 8.24 26.21 6.29
C GLY A 192 7.64 26.35 7.70
N ARG A 193 6.82 25.40 8.15
CA ARG A 193 6.17 25.40 9.47
C ARG A 193 7.04 24.68 10.51
N SER A 194 8.31 25.09 10.62
CA SER A 194 9.34 24.42 11.42
C SER A 194 8.95 24.15 12.88
N PRO A 195 8.25 25.04 13.61
CA PRO A 195 7.83 24.74 14.99
C PRO A 195 6.90 23.52 15.08
N ARG A 196 5.92 23.40 14.17
CA ARG A 196 4.98 22.27 14.15
C ARG A 196 5.66 20.98 13.68
N ALA A 197 6.56 21.08 12.70
CA ALA A 197 7.35 19.94 12.24
C ALA A 197 8.18 19.35 13.39
N ARG A 198 8.91 20.23 14.10
CA ARG A 198 9.74 19.86 15.25
C ARG A 198 8.94 19.20 16.37
N GLU A 199 7.77 19.74 16.71
CA GLU A 199 6.89 19.16 17.72
C GLU A 199 6.50 17.72 17.38
N LEU A 200 6.04 17.49 16.15
CA LEU A 200 5.64 16.15 15.72
C LEU A 200 6.82 15.20 15.59
N PHE A 201 7.96 15.62 15.03
CA PHE A 201 9.14 14.77 14.96
C PHE A 201 9.64 14.35 16.34
N ARG A 202 9.65 15.26 17.34
CA ARG A 202 9.98 14.91 18.73
C ARG A 202 9.01 13.92 19.33
N TRP A 203 7.72 14.09 19.06
CA TRP A 203 6.71 13.14 19.51
C TRP A 203 6.88 11.76 18.86
N VAL A 204 7.24 11.70 17.58
CA VAL A 204 7.55 10.41 16.92
C VAL A 204 8.79 9.78 17.54
N GLU A 205 9.87 10.55 17.70
CA GLU A 205 11.13 10.08 18.28
C GLU A 205 10.95 9.52 19.70
N SER A 206 10.09 10.15 20.52
CA SER A 206 9.86 9.69 21.90
C SER A 206 9.14 8.34 21.98
N HIS A 207 8.50 7.88 20.90
CA HIS A 207 7.80 6.59 20.83
C HIS A 207 8.56 5.55 20.01
N ASP A 208 9.17 5.93 18.89
CA ASP A 208 10.06 5.08 18.11
C ASP A 208 11.21 5.89 17.49
N PRO A 209 12.38 5.95 18.14
CA PRO A 209 13.54 6.69 17.63
C PRO A 209 14.16 6.05 16.39
N ARG A 210 13.75 4.83 16.02
CA ARG A 210 14.26 4.11 14.84
C ARG A 210 13.35 4.27 13.63
N LEU A 211 12.22 4.96 13.77
CA LEU A 211 11.31 5.18 12.64
C LEU A 211 11.96 6.12 11.61
N ALA A 212 12.26 5.56 10.44
CA ALA A 212 12.89 6.28 9.33
C ALA A 212 14.15 7.04 9.78
N ASP A 213 14.22 8.35 9.51
CA ASP A 213 15.33 9.25 9.86
C ASP A 213 14.94 10.23 11.00
N VAL A 214 13.93 9.90 11.83
CA VAL A 214 13.33 10.86 12.78
C VAL A 214 14.35 11.53 13.71
N SER A 215 15.31 10.79 14.26
CA SER A 215 16.35 11.36 15.12
C SER A 215 17.32 12.29 14.38
N GLN A 216 17.47 12.14 13.06
CA GLN A 216 18.22 13.09 12.24
C GLN A 216 17.40 14.36 12.03
N ARG A 217 16.10 14.22 11.73
CA ARG A 217 15.17 15.35 11.55
C ARG A 217 15.05 16.23 12.80
N VAL A 218 14.91 15.62 13.99
CA VAL A 218 14.84 16.38 15.25
C VAL A 218 16.10 17.20 15.48
N ARG A 219 17.29 16.63 15.24
CA ARG A 219 18.57 17.34 15.39
C ARG A 219 18.72 18.48 14.38
N ALA A 220 18.33 18.27 13.13
CA ALA A 220 18.42 19.28 12.08
C ALA A 220 17.50 20.49 12.33
N LEU A 221 16.36 20.26 13.01
CA LEU A 221 15.40 21.30 13.34
C LEU A 221 15.62 21.92 14.73
N SER A 222 16.61 21.47 15.51
CA SER A 222 16.82 21.96 16.88
C SER A 222 17.44 23.35 16.95
#